data_AF-K2A2C6-F1
#
_entry.id   AF-K2A2C6-F1
#
_cell.length_a   1.000
_cell.length_b   1.000
_cell.length_c   1.000
_cell.angle_alpha   90.00
_cell.angle_beta   90.00
_cell.angle_gamma   90.00
#
_symmetry.space_group_name_H-M   'P 1'
#
loop_
_entity.id
_entity.type
_entity.pdbx_description
1 polymer ?
#
loop_
_entity_poly.entity_id
_entity_poly.type
_entity_poly.pdbx_seq_one_letter_code
_entity_poly.pdbx_strand_id
1 'polypeptide(L)'
;MPDNKQPVQVNINLDTTPILYTDNIQMTANEDGVVLNVMQRIGPTNQVRIVARIGMSVSHAKKLAAMLGRFVTNPKGVKQTGEKAAN
;
A
#
# COMPACT_ATOMS: atom_id res chain seq x y z
N MET A 1 -0.74 23.72 32.82
CA MET A 1 -1.49 22.46 32.92
C MET A 1 -0.98 21.54 31.82
N PRO A 2 -0.54 20.31 32.08
CA PRO A 2 -0.09 19.42 31.01
C PRO A 2 -1.32 18.87 30.27
N ASP A 3 -1.36 19.02 28.96
CA ASP A 3 -2.39 18.49 28.05
C ASP A 3 -2.43 16.95 28.14
N ASN A 4 -3.36 16.42 28.93
CA ASN A 4 -3.63 14.98 29.01
C ASN A 4 -4.49 14.55 27.79
N LYS A 5 -3.88 14.53 26.60
CA LYS A 5 -4.51 13.96 25.41
C LYS A 5 -4.53 12.44 25.54
N GLN A 6 -5.57 11.90 26.16
CA GLN A 6 -5.79 10.46 26.16
C GLN A 6 -5.90 9.95 24.71
N PRO A 7 -5.25 8.83 24.38
CA PRO A 7 -5.28 8.29 23.03
C PRO A 7 -6.74 7.93 22.67
N VAL A 8 -7.31 8.68 21.73
CA VAL A 8 -8.67 8.42 21.25
C VAL A 8 -8.67 7.10 20.49
N GLN A 9 -9.29 6.08 21.07
CA GLN A 9 -9.48 4.79 20.44
C GLN A 9 -10.80 4.80 19.68
N VAL A 10 -10.73 4.98 18.36
CA VAL A 10 -11.91 4.92 17.49
C VAL A 10 -12.18 3.45 17.16
N ASN A 11 -13.36 2.95 17.52
CA ASN A 11 -13.85 1.65 17.08
C ASN A 11 -14.58 1.84 15.75
N ILE A 12 -14.03 1.29 14.67
CA ILE A 12 -14.62 1.36 13.32
C ILE A 12 -15.10 -0.01 12.88
N ASN A 13 -16.30 -0.05 12.28
CA ASN A 13 -16.74 -1.21 11.53
C ASN A 13 -16.04 -1.22 10.16
N LEU A 14 -15.19 -2.21 9.92
CA LEU A 14 -14.39 -2.31 8.69
C LEU A 14 -15.25 -2.59 7.46
N ASP A 15 -16.41 -3.24 7.61
CA ASP A 15 -17.26 -3.61 6.48
C ASP A 15 -18.04 -2.41 5.92
N THR A 16 -18.36 -1.44 6.77
CA THR A 16 -19.16 -0.26 6.37
C THR A 16 -18.35 1.02 6.21
N THR A 17 -17.12 1.06 6.72
CA THR A 17 -16.29 2.27 6.65
C THR A 17 -15.59 2.33 5.29
N PRO A 18 -15.86 3.35 4.46
CA PRO A 18 -15.25 3.48 3.14
C PRO A 18 -13.75 3.76 3.24
N ILE A 19 -13.00 3.23 2.26
CA ILE A 19 -11.60 3.58 2.04
C ILE A 19 -11.60 4.87 1.22
N LEU A 20 -11.09 5.96 1.81
CA LEU A 20 -11.04 7.28 1.18
C LEU A 20 -9.73 7.48 0.43
N TYR A 21 -8.61 7.05 1.02
CA TYR A 21 -7.27 7.18 0.45
C TYR A 21 -6.28 6.27 1.17
N THR A 22 -5.11 6.06 0.58
CA THR A 22 -4.03 5.30 1.22
C THR A 22 -2.87 6.24 1.48
N ASP A 23 -2.38 6.29 2.71
CA ASP A 23 -1.34 7.21 3.15
C ASP A 23 -0.08 6.51 3.67
N ASN A 24 -0.12 5.19 3.82
CA ASN A 24 1.01 4.44 4.32
C ASN A 24 1.19 3.09 3.60
N ILE A 25 2.45 2.72 3.38
CA ILE A 25 2.83 1.40 2.92
C ILE A 25 3.80 0.82 3.95
N GLN A 26 3.50 -0.39 4.42
CA GLN A 26 4.40 -1.18 5.25
C GLN A 26 4.78 -2.43 4.49
N MET A 27 6.09 -2.69 4.39
CA MET A 27 6.62 -3.91 3.79
C MET A 27 7.35 -4.72 4.84
N THR A 28 7.15 -6.04 4.80
CA THR A 28 7.89 -7.01 5.60
C THR A 28 8.42 -8.09 4.66
N ALA A 29 9.64 -8.56 4.91
CA ALA A 29 10.30 -9.55 4.07
C ALA A 29 10.96 -10.62 4.94
N ASN A 30 10.93 -11.85 4.44
CA ASN A 30 11.70 -12.97 4.96
C ASN A 30 12.41 -13.69 3.79
N GLU A 31 13.05 -14.82 4.08
CA GLU A 31 13.79 -15.59 3.07
C GLU A 31 12.89 -16.10 1.93
N ASP A 32 11.62 -16.40 2.23
CA ASP A 32 10.67 -16.96 1.28
C ASP A 32 9.94 -15.90 0.44
N GLY A 33 9.71 -14.71 1.00
CA GLY A 33 8.85 -13.73 0.35
C GLY A 33 8.78 -12.37 1.03
N VAL A 34 7.91 -11.54 0.44
CA VAL A 34 7.64 -10.17 0.83
C VAL A 34 6.14 -9.99 0.94
N VAL A 35 5.70 -9.31 1.99
CA VAL A 35 4.33 -8.86 2.18
C VAL A 35 4.30 -7.35 2.18
N LEU A 36 3.55 -6.77 1.24
CA LEU A 36 3.28 -5.34 1.12
C LEU A 36 1.86 -5.07 1.62
N ASN A 37 1.75 -4.33 2.71
CA ASN A 37 0.49 -3.83 3.26
C ASN A 37 0.31 -2.38 2.81
N VAL A 38 -0.79 -2.11 2.11
CA VAL A 38 -1.27 -0.75 1.85
C VAL A 38 -2.25 -0.39 2.94
N MET A 39 -2.08 0.78 3.55
CA MET A 39 -2.80 1.17 4.75
C MET A 39 -3.41 2.58 4.63
N GLN A 40 -4.47 2.80 5.40
CA GLN A 40 -5.13 4.08 5.60
C GLN A 40 -5.18 4.39 7.09
N ARG A 41 -4.74 5.59 7.49
CA ARG A 41 -4.94 6.09 8.85
C ARG A 41 -6.41 6.38 9.16
N ILE A 42 -6.85 6.05 10.38
CA ILE A 42 -8.24 6.22 10.81
C ILE A 42 -8.37 7.53 11.60
N GLY A 43 -8.86 8.58 10.94
CA GLY A 43 -9.09 9.89 11.57
C GLY A 43 -7.82 10.48 12.23
N PRO A 44 -7.94 11.32 13.27
CA PRO A 44 -6.80 11.89 14.00
C PRO A 44 -6.11 10.89 14.95
N THR A 45 -6.47 9.59 14.89
CA THR A 45 -5.90 8.57 15.78
C THR A 45 -4.57 8.03 15.26
N ASN A 46 -3.86 7.25 16.07
CA ASN A 46 -2.67 6.50 15.63
C ASN A 46 -3.00 5.12 15.06
N GLN A 47 -4.28 4.82 14.83
CA GLN A 47 -4.69 3.53 14.27
C GLN A 47 -4.62 3.55 12.74
N VAL A 48 -4.11 2.45 12.17
CA VAL A 48 -4.03 2.24 10.73
C VAL A 48 -4.85 1.01 10.35
N ARG A 49 -5.59 1.11 9.25
CA ARG A 49 -6.33 0.00 8.64
C ARG A 49 -5.57 -0.50 7.43
N ILE A 50 -5.33 -1.81 7.35
CA ILE A 50 -4.83 -2.44 6.12
C ILE A 50 -6.00 -2.50 5.13
N VAL A 51 -5.81 -1.89 3.97
CA VAL A 51 -6.82 -1.87 2.89
C VAL A 51 -6.53 -2.91 1.82
N ALA A 52 -5.24 -3.21 1.60
CA ALA A 52 -4.80 -4.25 0.68
C ALA A 52 -3.54 -4.90 1.20
N ARG A 53 -3.42 -6.22 0.98
CA ARG A 53 -2.23 -7.01 1.29
C ARG A 53 -1.82 -7.77 0.05
N ILE A 54 -0.57 -7.60 -0.34
CA ILE A 54 0.02 -8.29 -1.50
C ILE A 54 1.19 -9.12 -0.98
N GLY A 55 1.02 -10.45 -1.02
CA GLY A 55 2.10 -11.41 -0.77
C GLY A 55 2.77 -11.79 -2.07
N MET A 56 4.10 -11.84 -2.08
CA MET A 56 4.87 -12.20 -3.26
C MET A 56 6.17 -12.90 -2.88
N SER A 57 6.67 -13.81 -3.72
CA SER A 57 8.01 -14.36 -3.53
C SER A 57 9.07 -13.25 -3.69
N VAL A 58 10.27 -13.48 -3.15
CA VAL A 58 11.40 -12.53 -3.30
C VAL A 58 11.68 -12.21 -4.78
N SER A 59 11.55 -13.21 -5.68
CA SER A 59 11.75 -13.03 -7.12
C SER A 59 10.70 -12.10 -7.76
N HIS A 60 9.44 -12.20 -7.35
CA HIS A 60 8.38 -11.30 -7.81
C HIS A 60 8.56 -9.89 -7.23
N ALA A 61 8.97 -9.77 -5.96
CA ALA A 61 9.28 -8.48 -5.34
C ALA A 61 10.38 -7.72 -6.09
N LYS A 62 11.44 -8.41 -6.51
CA LYS A 62 12.52 -7.81 -7.33
C LYS A 62 12.00 -7.25 -8.66
N LYS A 63 11.13 -8.01 -9.36
CA LYS A 63 10.51 -7.57 -10.62
C LYS A 63 9.61 -6.35 -10.40
N LEU A 64 8.80 -6.37 -9.34
CA LEU A 64 7.94 -5.25 -8.99
C LEU A 64 8.76 -3.98 -8.69
N ALA A 65 9.81 -4.08 -7.89
CA ALA A 65 10.67 -2.94 -7.55
C ALA A 65 11.33 -2.33 -8.81
N ALA A 66 11.82 -3.18 -9.73
CA ALA A 66 12.40 -2.71 -10.98
C ALA A 66 11.38 -1.97 -11.85
N MET A 67 10.15 -2.51 -11.98
CA MET A 67 9.09 -1.86 -12.75
C MET A 67 8.64 -0.56 -12.09
N LEU A 68 8.42 -0.57 -10.77
CA LEU A 68 8.03 0.61 -10.01
C LEU A 68 9.07 1.72 -10.15
N GLY A 69 10.37 1.40 -10.04
CA GLY A 69 11.45 2.37 -10.26
C GLY A 69 11.45 2.97 -11.67
N ARG A 70 11.12 2.18 -12.71
CA ARG A 70 10.96 2.69 -14.07
C ARG A 70 9.78 3.64 -14.20
N PHE A 71 8.64 3.34 -13.58
CA PHE A 71 7.47 4.21 -13.62
C PHE A 71 7.68 5.52 -12.87
N VAL A 72 8.39 5.48 -11.72
CA VAL A 72 8.70 6.69 -10.94
C VAL A 72 9.68 7.59 -11.68
N THR A 73 10.68 7.02 -12.36
CA THR A 73 11.69 7.79 -13.10
C THR A 73 11.21 8.25 -14.48
N ASN A 74 10.29 7.52 -15.12
CA ASN A 74 9.70 7.89 -16.41
C ASN A 74 8.17 7.76 -16.42
N PRO A 75 7.45 8.71 -15.78
CA PRO A 75 6.00 8.62 -15.56
C PRO A 75 5.15 8.74 -16.83
N LYS A 76 5.73 9.13 -17.98
CA LYS A 76 4.98 9.35 -19.24
C LYS A 76 5.02 8.17 -20.22
N GLY A 77 5.83 7.13 -19.96
CA GLY A 77 6.30 6.22 -21.03
C GLY A 77 5.64 4.86 -21.15
N VAL A 78 4.74 4.45 -20.25
CA VAL A 78 4.27 3.05 -20.22
C VAL A 78 2.74 3.02 -20.17
N LYS A 79 2.11 3.43 -21.26
CA LYS A 79 0.75 3.01 -21.60
C LYS A 79 0.85 1.74 -22.45
N GLN A 80 1.23 0.62 -21.84
CA GLN A 80 1.13 -0.67 -22.52
C GLN A 80 -0.19 -1.34 -22.12
N THR A 81 -1.28 -0.83 -22.68
CA THR A 81 -2.59 -1.52 -22.68
C THR A 81 -2.77 -2.16 -24.05
N GLY A 82 -2.50 -3.46 -24.13
CA GLY A 82 -3.29 -4.36 -24.97
C GLY A 82 -3.06 -4.45 -26.49
N GLU A 83 -2.13 -3.72 -27.12
CA GLU A 83 -1.94 -3.89 -28.58
C GLU A 83 -0.78 -4.85 -28.90
N LYS A 84 -1.10 -6.14 -28.97
CA LYS A 84 -0.40 -7.03 -29.91
C LYS A 84 -0.81 -6.54 -31.31
N ALA A 85 0.05 -5.77 -31.97
CA ALA A 85 -0.02 -5.66 -33.42
C ALA A 85 0.14 -7.08 -33.99
N ALA A 86 -0.95 -7.60 -34.54
CA ALA A 86 -0.93 -8.78 -35.39
C ALA A 86 -0.04 -8.48 -36.61
N ASN A 87 0.61 -9.55 -37.08
CA ASN A 87 1.63 -9.58 -38.13
C ASN A 87 1.33 -8.72 -39.36
#